data_AF-A0A550BS25-F1
#
_entry.id   AF-A0A550BS25-F1
#
_cell.length_a   1.000
_cell.length_b   1.000
_cell.length_c   1.000
_cell.angle_alpha   90.00
_cell.angle_beta   90.00
_cell.angle_gamma   90.00
#
_symmetry.space_group_name_H-M   'P 1'
#
loop_
_entity.id
_entity.type
_entity.pdbx_description
1 polymer ?
#
loop_
_entity_poly.entity_id
_entity_poly.type
_entity_poly.pdbx_seq_one_letter_code
_entity_poly.pdbx_strand_id
1 'polypeptide(L)'
;MSCLSTLELFDFELVCKDSRERVLSYRRRAYNLELGLTKFVPSSHITAFRNLQNATGLVISGSFALQFLERSHFTASDLDLYVDHFNAIFVADFLASLGYVYRPRTLQQPHFEKDILEYTPKMDRTASEGYTDTALTGAYDFVLTADSTTIIQLMTAATNPVDVILSFHSSIVMNIITHSYAHALYPMETFQRRRALFFKTETDPKSFSG
;
A
#
# COMPACT_ATOMS: atom_id res chain seq x y z
N MET A 1 14.57 -1.88 23.14
CA MET A 1 13.18 -2.12 22.69
C MET A 1 13.09 -2.47 21.21
N SER A 2 14.07 -2.10 20.36
CA SER A 2 14.10 -2.47 18.94
C SER A 2 14.18 -3.97 18.67
N CYS A 3 14.70 -4.76 19.61
CA CYS A 3 14.78 -6.22 19.54
C CYS A 3 13.50 -6.95 19.98
N LEU A 4 12.50 -6.23 20.53
CA LEU A 4 11.25 -6.85 20.98
C LEU A 4 10.25 -6.89 19.82
N SER A 5 9.56 -8.01 19.66
CA SER A 5 8.39 -8.16 18.80
C SER A 5 7.22 -7.29 19.27
N THR A 6 6.20 -7.14 18.44
CA THR A 6 5.02 -6.35 18.80
C THR A 6 4.27 -6.94 19.99
N LEU A 7 4.23 -8.27 20.13
CA LEU A 7 3.63 -8.95 21.27
C LEU A 7 4.44 -8.72 22.55
N GLU A 8 5.76 -8.88 22.49
CA GLU A 8 6.63 -8.64 23.66
C GLU A 8 6.56 -7.18 24.13
N LEU A 9 6.42 -6.22 23.22
CA LEU A 9 6.19 -4.83 23.59
C LEU A 9 4.83 -4.61 24.27
N PHE A 10 3.79 -5.32 23.83
CA PHE A 10 2.48 -5.26 24.46
C PHE A 10 2.51 -5.87 25.86
N ASP A 11 3.11 -7.05 26.02
CA ASP A 11 3.27 -7.70 27.32
C ASP A 11 4.10 -6.84 28.27
N PHE A 12 5.19 -6.24 27.78
CA PHE A 12 6.03 -5.33 28.57
C PHE A 12 5.27 -4.06 28.98
N GLU A 13 4.39 -3.53 28.12
CA GLU A 13 3.53 -2.37 28.43
C GLU A 13 2.63 -2.63 29.64
N LEU A 14 2.16 -3.87 29.82
CA LEU A 14 1.23 -4.25 30.87
C LEU A 14 1.89 -4.49 32.24
N VAL A 15 3.22 -4.55 32.30
CA VAL A 15 3.94 -4.83 33.56
C VAL A 15 3.76 -3.72 34.58
N CYS A 16 3.98 -2.45 34.20
CA CYS A 16 3.84 -1.30 35.09
C CYS A 16 3.76 0.03 34.33
N LYS A 17 3.49 1.13 35.04
CA LYS A 17 3.39 2.48 34.45
C LYS A 17 4.70 2.95 33.78
N ASP A 18 5.86 2.70 34.39
CA ASP A 18 7.17 3.06 33.81
C ASP A 18 7.42 2.30 32.50
N SER A 19 7.20 0.99 32.49
CA SER A 19 7.30 0.18 31.26
C SER A 19 6.37 0.68 30.17
N ARG A 20 5.13 1.03 30.54
CA ARG A 20 4.14 1.60 29.61
C ARG A 20 4.63 2.90 28.98
N GLU A 21 5.13 3.84 29.77
CA GLU A 21 5.66 5.11 29.27
C GLU A 21 6.84 4.90 28.31
N ARG A 22 7.73 3.96 28.64
CA ARG A 22 8.85 3.60 27.77
C ARG A 22 8.39 2.98 26.45
N VAL A 23 7.40 2.09 26.45
CA VAL A 23 6.82 1.49 25.23
C VAL A 23 6.16 2.56 24.37
N LEU A 24 5.34 3.44 24.95
CA LEU A 24 4.68 4.53 24.22
C LEU A 24 5.71 5.51 23.63
N SER A 25 6.77 5.82 24.38
CA SER A 25 7.91 6.60 23.89
C SER A 25 8.60 5.93 22.71
N TYR A 26 8.86 4.61 22.79
CA TYR A 26 9.44 3.84 21.70
C TYR A 26 8.53 3.78 20.46
N ARG A 27 7.23 3.47 20.63
CA ARG A 27 6.26 3.39 19.52
C ARG A 27 6.20 4.70 18.71
N ARG A 28 6.21 5.86 19.38
CA ARG A 28 6.25 7.18 18.72
C ARG A 28 7.45 7.37 17.81
N ARG A 29 8.61 6.78 18.15
CA ARG A 29 9.82 6.85 17.31
C ARG A 29 9.85 5.76 16.24
N ALA A 30 9.40 4.56 16.59
CA ALA A 30 9.49 3.39 15.71
C ALA A 30 8.47 3.42 14.57
N TYR A 31 7.27 3.95 14.82
CA TYR A 31 6.21 4.12 13.82
C TYR A 31 6.21 5.54 13.25
N ASN A 32 7.37 6.00 12.76
CA ASN A 32 7.50 7.31 12.13
C ASN A 32 7.22 7.20 10.62
N LEU A 33 5.95 7.37 10.25
CA LEU A 33 5.50 7.31 8.87
C LEU A 33 6.11 8.42 8.01
N GLU A 34 6.23 9.63 8.56
CA GLU A 34 6.75 10.78 7.84
C GLU A 34 8.18 10.53 7.36
N LEU A 35 9.02 9.97 8.23
CA LEU A 35 10.40 9.62 7.88
C LEU A 35 10.45 8.65 6.69
N GLY A 36 9.58 7.64 6.65
CA GLY A 36 9.49 6.73 5.50
C GLY A 36 9.03 7.43 4.23
N LEU A 37 8.02 8.30 4.34
CA LEU A 37 7.46 9.03 3.22
C LEU A 37 8.43 10.06 2.62
N THR A 38 9.40 10.60 3.37
CA THR A 38 10.33 11.63 2.86
C THR A 38 11.13 11.22 1.62
N LYS A 39 11.28 9.91 1.36
CA LYS A 39 11.88 9.41 0.12
C LYS A 39 11.03 9.74 -1.12
N PHE A 40 9.70 9.72 -0.96
CA PHE A 40 8.74 9.82 -2.06
C PHE A 40 8.03 11.17 -2.10
N VAL A 41 7.77 11.75 -0.92
CA VAL A 41 7.04 13.01 -0.74
C VAL A 41 7.90 13.95 0.09
N PRO A 42 8.27 15.15 -0.42
CA PRO A 42 9.03 16.13 0.35
C PRO A 42 8.35 16.44 1.69
N SER A 43 9.13 16.67 2.76
CA SER A 43 8.58 16.92 4.11
C SER A 43 7.56 18.06 4.14
N SER A 44 7.73 19.09 3.31
CA SER A 44 6.80 20.21 3.20
C SER A 44 5.42 19.84 2.63
N HIS A 45 5.30 18.69 1.95
CA HIS A 45 4.08 18.21 1.29
C HIS A 45 3.44 17.01 1.98
N ILE A 46 4.06 16.46 3.04
CA ILE A 46 3.51 15.30 3.76
C ILE A 46 2.11 15.59 4.31
N THR A 47 1.89 16.75 4.93
CA THR A 47 0.55 17.14 5.42
C THR A 47 -0.48 17.18 4.30
N ALA A 48 -0.10 17.72 3.13
CA ALA A 48 -0.99 17.76 1.95
C ALA A 48 -1.29 16.34 1.44
N PHE A 49 -0.29 15.46 1.41
CA PHE A 49 -0.48 14.05 1.05
C PHE A 49 -1.41 13.33 2.03
N ARG A 50 -1.28 13.56 3.34
CA ARG A 50 -2.18 12.97 4.34
C ARG A 50 -3.62 13.50 4.22
N ASN A 51 -3.78 14.78 3.89
CA ASN A 51 -5.09 15.36 3.59
C ASN A 51 -5.71 14.76 2.33
N LEU A 52 -4.90 14.54 1.29
CA LEU A 52 -5.31 13.83 0.09
C LEU A 52 -5.80 12.42 0.43
N GLN A 53 -5.05 11.65 1.23
CA GLN A 53 -5.50 10.32 1.71
C GLN A 53 -6.85 10.36 2.41
N ASN A 54 -7.09 11.38 3.25
CA ASN A 54 -8.37 11.54 3.93
C ASN A 54 -9.50 11.88 2.95
N ALA A 55 -9.24 12.76 1.97
CA ALA A 55 -10.24 13.24 1.04
C ALA A 55 -10.63 12.20 -0.04
N THR A 56 -9.67 11.40 -0.51
CA THR A 56 -9.87 10.47 -1.64
C THR A 56 -10.04 9.02 -1.22
N GLY A 57 -9.78 8.70 0.05
CA GLY A 57 -9.68 7.31 0.50
C GLY A 57 -8.40 6.61 0.03
N LEU A 58 -7.42 7.35 -0.48
CA LEU A 58 -6.13 6.81 -0.90
C LEU A 58 -5.43 6.09 0.26
N VAL A 59 -4.98 4.85 0.01
CA VAL A 59 -4.23 4.04 0.98
C VAL A 59 -2.85 3.67 0.44
N ILE A 60 -1.89 3.50 1.35
CA ILE A 60 -0.58 2.94 1.04
C ILE A 60 -0.60 1.45 1.36
N SER A 61 0.01 0.62 0.52
CA SER A 61 0.15 -0.81 0.77
C SER A 61 1.54 -1.34 0.36
N GLY A 62 1.63 -2.63 0.05
CA GLY A 62 2.83 -3.26 -0.47
C GLY A 62 4.01 -3.28 0.49
N SER A 63 5.21 -3.21 -0.07
CA SER A 63 6.46 -3.36 0.68
C SER A 63 6.66 -2.24 1.71
N PHE A 64 6.21 -1.03 1.39
CA PHE A 64 6.28 0.12 2.29
C PHE A 64 5.43 -0.10 3.56
N ALA A 65 4.18 -0.53 3.40
CA ALA A 65 3.29 -0.77 4.54
C ALA A 65 3.80 -1.91 5.42
N LEU A 66 4.35 -2.96 4.80
CA LEU A 66 4.99 -4.07 5.50
C LEU A 66 6.16 -3.59 6.38
N GLN A 67 7.08 -2.80 5.80
CA GLN A 67 8.25 -2.28 6.53
C GLN A 67 7.85 -1.34 7.68
N PHE A 68 6.85 -0.48 7.45
CA PHE A 68 6.30 0.38 8.50
C PHE A 68 5.78 -0.42 9.69
N LEU A 69 4.98 -1.46 9.45
CA LEU A 69 4.38 -2.29 10.50
C LEU A 69 5.40 -3.19 11.21
N GLU A 70 6.43 -3.66 10.49
CA GLU A 70 7.56 -4.40 11.05
C GLU A 70 8.48 -3.50 11.90
N ARG A 71 8.41 -2.17 11.72
CA ARG A 71 9.37 -1.19 12.27
C ARG A 71 10.79 -1.43 11.73
N SER A 72 10.90 -1.91 10.50
CA SER A 72 12.17 -2.10 9.82
C SER A 72 12.61 -0.82 9.08
N HIS A 73 13.85 -0.81 8.61
CA HIS A 73 14.36 0.32 7.85
C HIS A 73 13.66 0.41 6.48
N PHE A 74 13.30 1.63 6.09
CA PHE A 74 12.69 1.88 4.79
C PHE A 74 13.71 1.68 3.67
N THR A 75 13.64 0.51 3.01
CA THR A 75 14.47 0.15 1.85
C THR A 75 13.62 -0.02 0.58
N ALA A 76 12.30 0.10 0.68
CA ALA A 76 11.37 0.01 -0.44
C ALA A 76 11.83 0.90 -1.61
N SER A 77 11.96 0.30 -2.79
CA SER A 77 12.31 1.01 -4.03
C SER A 77 11.15 1.87 -4.53
N ASP A 78 9.93 1.42 -4.28
CA ASP A 78 8.69 2.00 -4.73
C ASP A 78 7.71 2.27 -3.57
N LEU A 79 6.68 3.06 -3.87
CA LEU A 79 5.55 3.32 -2.99
C LEU A 79 4.26 2.94 -3.71
N ASP A 80 3.57 1.93 -3.19
CA ASP A 80 2.30 1.46 -3.75
C ASP A 80 1.12 2.23 -3.13
N LEU A 81 0.38 2.90 -4.00
CA LEU A 81 -0.77 3.74 -3.68
C LEU A 81 -2.03 3.12 -4.30
N TYR A 82 -3.10 2.97 -3.52
CA TYR A 82 -4.37 2.43 -4.01
C TYR A 82 -5.48 3.43 -3.75
N VAL A 83 -6.26 3.74 -4.78
CA VAL A 83 -7.36 4.71 -4.70
C VAL A 83 -8.55 4.26 -5.55
N ASP A 84 -9.73 4.77 -5.23
CA ASP A 84 -10.89 4.69 -6.12
C ASP A 84 -10.55 5.32 -7.49
N HIS A 85 -11.00 4.69 -8.58
CA HIS A 85 -10.67 5.07 -9.95
C HIS A 85 -11.04 6.53 -10.27
N PHE A 86 -12.19 7.03 -9.80
CA PHE A 86 -12.62 8.40 -10.06
C PHE A 86 -11.77 9.43 -9.31
N ASN A 87 -11.17 9.04 -8.20
CA ASN A 87 -10.29 9.90 -7.43
C ASN A 87 -8.82 9.87 -7.89
N ALA A 88 -8.46 9.00 -8.84
CA ALA A 88 -7.10 8.84 -9.32
C ALA A 88 -6.51 10.12 -9.93
N ILE A 89 -7.36 10.95 -10.56
CA ILE A 89 -6.93 12.22 -11.16
C ILE A 89 -6.37 13.20 -10.11
N PHE A 90 -7.01 13.28 -8.93
CA PHE A 90 -6.53 14.15 -7.84
C PHE A 90 -5.18 13.68 -7.29
N VAL A 91 -4.95 12.36 -7.30
CA VAL A 91 -3.67 11.80 -6.88
C VAL A 91 -2.60 12.09 -7.94
N ALA A 92 -2.90 11.89 -9.22
CA ALA A 92 -1.97 12.19 -10.30
C ALA A 92 -1.58 13.67 -10.34
N ASP A 93 -2.53 14.59 -10.18
CA ASP A 93 -2.27 16.04 -10.11
C ASP A 93 -1.35 16.37 -8.93
N PHE A 94 -1.60 15.77 -7.76
CA PHE A 94 -0.72 15.92 -6.61
C PHE A 94 0.70 15.41 -6.91
N LEU A 95 0.84 14.21 -7.50
CA LEU A 95 2.14 13.66 -7.86
C LEU A 95 2.88 14.52 -8.89
N ALA A 96 2.17 15.03 -9.90
CA ALA A 96 2.71 15.98 -10.88
C ALA A 96 3.24 17.25 -10.20
N SER A 97 2.53 17.77 -9.19
CA SER A 97 2.99 18.93 -8.41
C SER A 97 4.29 18.68 -7.63
N LEU A 98 4.60 17.42 -7.33
CA LEU A 98 5.86 16.99 -6.70
C LEU A 98 6.99 16.73 -7.71
N GLY A 99 6.72 16.85 -9.02
CA GLY A 99 7.69 16.59 -10.09
C GLY A 99 7.74 15.15 -10.58
N TYR A 100 6.72 14.34 -10.27
CA TYR A 100 6.56 13.02 -10.88
C TYR A 100 5.95 13.14 -12.27
N VAL A 101 6.38 12.26 -13.17
CA VAL A 101 5.86 12.15 -14.53
C VAL A 101 5.29 10.76 -14.72
N TYR A 102 4.09 10.70 -15.30
CA TYR A 102 3.47 9.45 -15.69
C TYR A 102 4.32 8.73 -16.75
N ARG A 103 4.63 7.46 -16.51
CA ARG A 103 5.33 6.58 -17.43
C ARG A 103 4.37 5.47 -17.89
N PRO A 104 3.83 5.54 -19.12
CA PRO A 104 2.87 4.54 -19.59
C PRO A 104 3.50 3.16 -19.71
N ARG A 105 2.74 2.15 -19.28
CA ARG A 105 3.03 0.73 -19.56
C ARG A 105 2.61 0.38 -20.99
N THR A 106 3.03 -0.78 -21.50
CA THR A 106 2.92 -1.18 -22.92
C THR A 106 1.54 -1.01 -23.57
N LEU A 107 0.45 -1.17 -22.81
CA LEU A 107 -0.93 -1.11 -23.31
C LEU A 107 -1.70 0.15 -22.88
N GLN A 108 -1.04 1.07 -22.17
CA GLN A 108 -1.68 2.27 -21.66
C GLN A 108 -1.58 3.44 -22.64
N GLN A 109 -2.54 4.36 -22.53
CA GLN A 109 -2.49 5.60 -23.30
C GLN A 109 -1.25 6.43 -22.93
N PRO A 110 -0.68 7.21 -23.87
CA PRO A 110 0.48 8.06 -23.58
C PRO A 110 0.22 9.14 -22.53
N HIS A 111 -1.04 9.53 -22.33
CA HIS A 111 -1.47 10.54 -21.37
C HIS A 111 -2.38 9.88 -20.33
N PHE A 112 -2.03 10.09 -19.06
CA PHE A 112 -2.74 9.48 -17.93
C PHE A 112 -4.23 9.82 -17.93
N GLU A 113 -4.58 11.07 -18.23
CA GLU A 113 -5.95 11.56 -18.22
C GLU A 113 -6.81 10.85 -19.28
N LYS A 114 -6.21 10.51 -20.42
CA LYS A 114 -6.90 9.72 -21.45
C LYS A 114 -7.14 8.30 -20.98
N ASP A 115 -6.17 7.68 -20.31
CA ASP A 115 -6.32 6.31 -19.80
C ASP A 115 -7.42 6.20 -18.74
N ILE A 116 -7.52 7.20 -17.85
CA ILE A 116 -8.61 7.29 -16.86
C ILE A 116 -9.97 7.56 -17.53
N LEU A 117 -10.06 8.48 -18.49
CA LEU A 117 -11.34 8.84 -19.12
C LEU A 117 -11.86 7.78 -20.10
N GLU A 118 -10.96 7.08 -20.79
CA GLU A 118 -11.31 6.00 -21.71
C GLU A 118 -11.51 4.66 -21.00
N TYR A 119 -11.40 4.63 -19.66
CA TYR A 119 -11.73 3.47 -18.86
C TYR A 119 -13.17 3.05 -19.15
N THR A 120 -13.27 1.96 -19.89
CA THR A 120 -14.48 1.18 -20.04
C THR A 120 -14.27 -0.03 -19.15
N PRO A 121 -15.21 -0.40 -18.27
CA PRO A 121 -15.14 -1.66 -17.54
C PRO A 121 -15.24 -2.81 -18.55
N LYS A 122 -14.13 -3.11 -19.21
CA LYS A 122 -13.95 -4.24 -20.10
C LYS A 122 -13.54 -5.41 -19.22
N MET A 123 -14.21 -6.55 -19.44
CA MET A 123 -13.90 -7.86 -18.87
C MET A 123 -12.52 -8.38 -19.32
N ASP A 124 -11.45 -7.58 -19.25
CA ASP A 124 -10.15 -8.01 -19.75
C ASP A 124 -9.34 -8.70 -18.66
N ARG A 125 -9.47 -10.01 -18.66
CA ARG A 125 -8.82 -10.99 -17.78
C ARG A 125 -7.36 -11.19 -18.15
N THR A 126 -6.54 -10.15 -18.06
CA THR A 126 -5.10 -10.37 -17.95
C THR A 126 -4.76 -10.33 -16.47
N ALA A 127 -4.68 -11.51 -15.87
CA ALA A 127 -4.15 -11.71 -14.52
C ALA A 127 -2.77 -11.05 -14.44
N SER A 128 -2.70 -9.84 -13.90
CA SER A 128 -1.42 -9.29 -13.48
C SER A 128 -0.92 -10.13 -12.32
N GLU A 129 0.31 -10.60 -12.41
CA GLU A 129 0.98 -11.50 -11.47
C GLU A 129 0.59 -11.23 -10.01
N GLY A 130 -0.34 -12.04 -9.46
CA GLY A 130 -0.72 -11.98 -8.04
C GLY A 130 -2.14 -11.49 -7.70
N TYR A 131 -2.90 -10.96 -8.66
CA TYR A 131 -4.28 -10.49 -8.46
C TYR A 131 -5.30 -11.46 -9.06
N THR A 132 -6.36 -11.74 -8.30
CA THR A 132 -7.33 -12.77 -8.65
C THR A 132 -8.51 -12.28 -9.48
N ASP A 133 -8.99 -11.05 -9.30
CA ASP A 133 -10.20 -10.65 -10.01
C ASP A 133 -10.53 -9.15 -9.97
N THR A 134 -11.31 -8.76 -10.99
CA THR A 134 -12.23 -7.61 -11.26
C THR A 134 -12.12 -6.25 -10.56
N ALA A 135 -11.52 -6.12 -9.38
CA ALA A 135 -11.52 -4.88 -8.62
C ALA A 135 -10.43 -3.90 -9.08
N LEU A 136 -9.28 -4.39 -9.56
CA LEU A 136 -8.20 -3.54 -10.05
C LEU A 136 -8.51 -3.04 -11.47
N THR A 137 -8.60 -1.73 -11.63
CA THR A 137 -8.97 -1.09 -12.90
C THR A 137 -7.79 -0.57 -13.70
N GLY A 138 -6.66 -0.34 -13.05
CA GLY A 138 -5.47 0.21 -13.71
C GLY A 138 -4.29 0.32 -12.76
N ALA A 139 -3.09 0.17 -13.32
CA ALA A 139 -1.81 0.22 -12.60
C ALA A 139 -0.85 1.18 -13.31
N TYR A 140 -0.52 2.29 -12.68
CA TYR A 140 0.14 3.43 -13.30
C TYR A 140 1.46 3.73 -12.63
N ASP A 141 2.53 3.88 -13.41
CA ASP A 141 3.84 4.26 -12.88
C ASP A 141 4.00 5.78 -12.93
N PHE A 142 4.35 6.38 -11.80
CA PHE A 142 4.80 7.76 -11.68
C PHE A 142 6.26 7.77 -11.27
N VAL A 143 7.11 8.40 -12.08
CA VAL A 143 8.56 8.40 -11.90
C VAL A 143 9.02 9.79 -11.55
N LEU A 144 9.83 9.93 -10.50
CA LEU A 144 10.35 11.24 -10.11
C LEU A 144 11.35 11.74 -11.17
N THR A 145 11.13 12.95 -11.71
CA THR A 145 11.99 13.50 -12.76
C THR A 145 13.45 13.68 -12.30
N ALA A 146 13.64 14.05 -11.03
CA ALA A 146 14.96 14.26 -10.44
C ALA A 146 15.72 12.95 -10.14
N ASP A 147 15.00 11.83 -9.98
CA ASP A 147 15.55 10.51 -9.69
C ASP A 147 14.63 9.43 -10.24
N SER A 148 15.00 8.88 -11.40
CA SER A 148 14.18 7.88 -12.09
C SER A 148 14.09 6.53 -11.38
N THR A 149 14.87 6.32 -10.32
CA THR A 149 14.82 5.11 -9.48
C THR A 149 13.72 5.19 -8.43
N THR A 150 13.23 6.39 -8.12
CA THR A 150 12.12 6.62 -7.19
C THR A 150 10.81 6.57 -7.96
N ILE A 151 10.00 5.53 -7.68
CA ILE A 151 8.76 5.25 -8.38
C ILE A 151 7.60 5.22 -7.39
N ILE A 152 6.50 5.86 -7.74
CA ILE A 152 5.21 5.72 -7.07
C ILE A 152 4.31 4.93 -8.02
N GLN A 153 3.78 3.80 -7.58
CA GLN A 153 2.82 3.01 -8.34
C GLN A 153 1.42 3.36 -7.87
N LEU A 154 0.59 3.92 -8.76
CA LEU A 154 -0.81 4.23 -8.50
C LEU A 154 -1.70 3.14 -9.06
N MET A 155 -2.32 2.38 -8.16
CA MET A 155 -3.31 1.36 -8.44
C MET A 155 -4.71 1.95 -8.27
N THR A 156 -5.56 1.73 -9.25
CA THR A 156 -6.96 2.21 -9.23
C THR A 156 -7.92 1.05 -9.03
N ALA A 157 -8.96 1.29 -8.24
CA ALA A 157 -9.99 0.32 -7.93
C ALA A 157 -11.35 0.75 -8.47
N ALA A 158 -12.16 -0.21 -8.92
CA ALA A 158 -13.49 0.05 -9.46
C ALA A 158 -14.48 0.56 -8.40
N THR A 159 -14.29 0.13 -7.14
CA THR A 159 -15.18 0.42 -6.02
C THR A 159 -14.42 0.85 -4.79
N ASN A 160 -13.52 0.00 -4.27
CA ASN A 160 -12.79 0.25 -3.04
C ASN A 160 -11.34 -0.25 -3.18
N PRO A 161 -10.33 0.58 -2.88
CA PRO A 161 -8.92 0.17 -2.93
C PRO A 161 -8.59 -0.98 -1.98
N VAL A 162 -9.33 -1.14 -0.88
CA VAL A 162 -9.14 -2.26 0.04
C VAL A 162 -9.53 -3.59 -0.60
N ASP A 163 -10.56 -3.63 -1.44
CA ASP A 163 -10.99 -4.87 -2.11
C ASP A 163 -9.89 -5.42 -3.03
N VAL A 164 -9.18 -4.52 -3.73
CA VAL A 164 -8.00 -4.85 -4.54
C VAL A 164 -6.92 -5.49 -3.68
N ILE A 165 -6.62 -4.90 -2.52
CA ILE A 165 -5.58 -5.42 -1.61
C ILE A 165 -6.01 -6.76 -0.99
N LEU A 166 -7.29 -6.95 -0.71
CA LEU A 166 -7.80 -8.23 -0.19
C LEU A 166 -7.79 -9.36 -1.24
N SER A 167 -7.78 -9.00 -2.53
CA SER A 167 -7.76 -9.97 -3.64
C SER A 167 -6.38 -10.62 -3.89
N PHE A 168 -5.33 -10.15 -3.20
CA PHE A 168 -4.00 -10.72 -3.32
C PHE A 168 -3.95 -12.19 -2.89
N HIS A 169 -3.12 -12.99 -3.55
CA HIS A 169 -2.92 -14.39 -3.18
C HIS A 169 -2.08 -14.60 -1.91
N SER A 170 -1.46 -13.56 -1.35
CA SER A 170 -0.51 -13.69 -0.25
C SER A 170 -0.79 -12.68 0.86
N SER A 171 -0.81 -13.14 2.11
CA SER A 171 -1.06 -12.30 3.29
C SER A 171 0.01 -11.22 3.52
N ILE A 172 1.20 -11.35 2.92
CA ILE A 172 2.33 -10.45 3.18
C ILE A 172 2.10 -9.03 2.64
N VAL A 173 1.30 -8.91 1.58
CA VAL A 173 0.98 -7.63 0.93
C VAL A 173 -0.34 -7.04 1.40
N MET A 174 -1.09 -7.72 2.28
CA MET A 174 -2.39 -7.28 2.78
C MET A 174 -2.30 -6.31 3.97
N ASN A 175 -1.28 -5.45 3.95
CA ASN A 175 -1.05 -4.44 4.96
C ASN A 175 -1.41 -3.07 4.39
N ILE A 176 -2.13 -2.25 5.15
CA ILE A 176 -2.74 -1.02 4.64
C ILE A 176 -2.44 0.14 5.58
N ILE A 177 -2.01 1.29 5.05
CA ILE A 177 -1.90 2.53 5.82
C ILE A 177 -2.88 3.55 5.22
N THR A 178 -3.90 3.89 5.99
CA THR A 178 -4.89 4.91 5.67
C THR A 178 -4.44 6.28 6.18
N HIS A 179 -5.29 7.30 6.05
CA HIS A 179 -5.03 8.64 6.58
C HIS A 179 -4.89 8.69 8.11
N SER A 180 -5.42 7.70 8.84
CA SER A 180 -5.45 7.70 10.32
C SER A 180 -4.91 6.43 10.97
N TYR A 181 -4.88 5.30 10.27
CA TYR A 181 -4.49 4.02 10.86
C TYR A 181 -3.60 3.19 9.93
N ALA A 182 -2.83 2.29 10.53
CA ALA A 182 -2.16 1.21 9.81
C ALA A 182 -2.76 -0.13 10.25
N HIS A 183 -3.11 -0.96 9.29
CA HIS A 183 -3.78 -2.24 9.46
C HIS A 183 -2.89 -3.37 8.96
N ALA A 184 -2.82 -4.42 9.76
CA ALA A 184 -2.25 -5.70 9.39
C ALA A 184 -3.34 -6.76 9.54
N LEU A 185 -3.67 -7.48 8.47
CA LEU A 185 -4.72 -8.50 8.53
C LEU A 185 -4.23 -9.82 9.13
N TYR A 186 -2.97 -10.17 8.88
CA TYR A 186 -2.34 -11.40 9.37
C TYR A 186 -1.08 -11.09 10.20
N PRO A 187 -1.18 -10.29 11.27
CA PRO A 187 -0.01 -9.77 11.98
C PRO A 187 0.82 -10.87 12.64
N MET A 188 0.18 -11.93 13.12
CA MET A 188 0.87 -13.06 13.75
C MET A 188 1.70 -13.84 12.74
N GLU A 189 1.11 -14.18 11.60
CA GLU A 189 1.76 -14.95 10.54
C GLU A 189 2.87 -14.14 9.89
N THR A 190 2.58 -12.89 9.52
CA THR A 190 3.49 -12.02 8.79
C THR A 190 4.65 -11.54 9.67
N PHE A 191 4.39 -11.00 10.86
CA PHE A 191 5.44 -10.35 11.66
C PHE A 191 6.03 -11.25 12.75
N GLN A 192 5.21 -12.05 13.45
CA GLN A 192 5.70 -12.90 14.52
C GLN A 192 6.35 -14.18 13.97
N ARG A 193 5.67 -14.86 13.06
CA ARG A 193 6.11 -16.15 12.50
C ARG A 193 6.94 -16.01 11.23
N ARG A 194 6.95 -14.83 10.60
CA ARG A 194 7.66 -14.51 9.35
C ARG A 194 7.31 -15.47 8.21
N ARG A 195 6.01 -15.69 8.00
CA ARG A 195 5.49 -16.56 6.94
C ARG A 195 4.33 -15.90 6.21
N ALA A 196 4.23 -16.15 4.91
CA ALA A 196 3.07 -15.78 4.12
C ALA A 196 2.03 -16.92 4.14
N LEU A 197 0.74 -16.56 4.25
CA LEU A 197 -0.36 -17.45 3.93
C LEU A 197 -0.76 -17.24 2.47
N PHE A 198 -0.91 -18.33 1.73
CA PHE A 198 -1.37 -18.28 0.35
C PHE A 198 -2.86 -18.65 0.27
N PHE A 199 -3.66 -17.76 -0.31
CA PHE A 199 -5.09 -17.97 -0.51
C PHE A 199 -5.31 -18.68 -1.85
N LYS A 200 -5.91 -19.87 -1.78
CA LYS A 200 -6.39 -20.56 -2.98
C LYS A 200 -7.64 -19.85 -3.49
N THR A 201 -7.63 -19.45 -4.75
CA THR A 201 -8.85 -19.13 -5.47
C THR A 201 -9.63 -20.39 -5.75
N GLU A 202 -10.94 -20.38 -5.48
CA GLU A 202 -11.85 -21.43 -5.95
C GLU A 202 -12.02 -21.32 -7.46
N THR A 203 -11.03 -21.81 -8.22
CA THR A 203 -11.16 -22.08 -9.66
C THR A 203 -10.74 -23.50 -10.03
N ASP A 204 -10.78 -24.44 -9.06
CA ASP A 204 -10.78 -25.87 -9.37
C ASP A 204 -12.24 -26.35 -9.43
N PRO A 205 -12.82 -26.57 -10.62
CA PRO A 205 -14.01 -27.37 -10.71
C PRO A 205 -13.64 -28.77 -10.23
N LYS A 206 -14.12 -29.14 -9.04
CA LYS A 206 -14.04 -30.52 -8.57
C LYS A 206 -14.66 -31.42 -9.64
N SER A 207 -13.82 -32.16 -10.35
CA SER A 207 -14.21 -33.37 -11.07
C SER A 207 -14.66 -34.40 -10.04
N PHE A 208 -15.91 -34.28 -9.60
CA PHE A 208 -16.63 -35.40 -9.03
C PHE A 208 -17.04 -36.33 -10.19
N SER A 209 -16.18 -37.27 -10.53
CA SER A 209 -16.61 -38.53 -11.13
C SER A 209 -16.73 -39.56 -10.02
N GLY A 210 -17.98 -39.96 -9.74
CA GLY A 210 -18.27 -41.18 -8.99
C GLY A 210 -18.01 -42.44 -9.80
#